data_AF-A0A3N4LST8-F1
#
_entry.id   AF-A0A3N4LST8-F1
#
_cell.length_a   1.000
_cell.length_b   1.000
_cell.length_c   1.000
_cell.angle_alpha   90.00
_cell.angle_beta   90.00
_cell.angle_gamma   90.00
#
_symmetry.space_group_name_H-M   'P 1'
#
loop_
_entity.id
_entity.type
_entity.pdbx_description
1 polymer ?
#
loop_
_entity_poly.entity_id
_entity_poly.type
_entity_poly.pdbx_seq_one_letter_code
_entity_poly.pdbx_strand_id
1 'polypeptide(L)' 'HEFLKSLNEHMRIEGRHIILLADNASSHPAPSTPPINYTGPMPSQLTNITLRYLPSNTSA' A
#
# COMPACT_ATOMS: atom_id res chain seq x y z
N HIS A 1 4.91 -9.24 1.05
CA HIS A 1 3.45 -9.44 1.24
C HIS A 1 3.14 -9.89 2.66
N GLU A 2 3.77 -10.96 3.16
CA GLU A 2 3.55 -11.48 4.53
C GLU A 2 3.84 -10.47 5.65
N PHE A 3 4.88 -9.65 5.50
CA PHE A 3 5.16 -8.57 6.45
C PHE A 3 3.98 -7.59 6.62
N LEU A 4 3.40 -7.11 5.52
CA LEU A 4 2.30 -6.14 5.56
C LEU A 4 1.01 -6.76 6.13
N LYS A 5 0.77 -8.05 5.91
CA LYS A 5 -0.35 -8.76 6.54
C LYS A 5 -0.18 -8.84 8.05
N SER A 6 0.99 -9.29 8.52
CA SER A 6 1.28 -9.39 9.94
C SER A 6 1.20 -8.01 10.62
N LEU A 7 1.73 -6.97 9.97
CA LEU A 7 1.64 -5.61 10.44
C LEU A 7 0.18 -5.11 10.52
N ASN A 8 -0.62 -5.34 9.48
CA ASN A 8 -2.03 -4.95 9.46
C ASN A 8 -2.81 -5.58 10.62
N GLU A 9 -2.58 -6.86 10.86
CA GLU A 9 -3.25 -7.59 11.94
C GLU A 9 -2.82 -7.09 13.33
N HIS A 10 -1.52 -6.86 13.53
CA HIS A 10 -1.01 -6.29 14.78
C HIS A 10 -1.59 -4.90 15.04
N MET A 11 -1.65 -4.04 14.01
CA MET A 11 -2.25 -2.70 14.15
C MET A 11 -3.75 -2.76 14.43
N ARG A 12 -4.46 -3.71 13.82
CA ARG A 12 -5.88 -3.97 14.11
C ARG A 12 -6.08 -4.35 15.58
N ILE A 13 -5.25 -5.25 16.12
CA ILE A 13 -5.31 -5.68 17.53
C ILE A 13 -5.02 -4.49 18.47
N GLU A 14 -4.02 -3.68 18.13
CA GLU A 14 -3.64 -2.47 18.89
C GLU A 14 -4.61 -1.29 18.69
N GLY A 15 -5.62 -1.41 17.82
CA GLY A 15 -6.54 -0.32 17.49
C GLY A 15 -5.89 0.87 16.79
N ARG A 16 -4.76 0.64 16.10
CA ARG A 16 -3.97 1.68 15.42
C ARG A 16 -4.16 1.61 13.91
N HIS A 17 -3.90 2.75 13.26
CA HIS A 17 -3.94 2.87 11.80
C HIS A 17 -2.59 3.39 11.30
N ILE A 18 -2.06 2.77 10.25
CA ILE A 18 -0.81 3.18 9.63
C ILE A 18 -1.09 3.86 8.29
N ILE A 19 -0.38 4.97 8.04
CA ILE A 19 -0.30 5.60 6.73
C ILE A 19 1.09 5.36 6.18
N LEU A 20 1.17 4.63 5.07
CA LEU A 20 2.40 4.47 4.29
C LEU A 20 2.49 5.63 3.30
N LEU A 21 3.57 6.39 3.37
CA LEU A 21 3.86 7.45 2.40
C LEU A 21 4.78 6.87 1.32
N ALA A 22 4.35 6.97 0.07
CA ALA A 22 5.15 6.57 -1.09
C ALA A 22 5.37 7.75 -2.04
N ASP A 23 6.47 7.73 -2.77
CA ASP A 23 6.69 8.70 -3.84
C ASP A 23 5.73 8.40 -5.01
N ASN A 24 5.24 9.46 -5.66
CA ASN A 24 4.35 9.39 -6.82
C ASN A 24 5.15 9.39 -8.13
N ALA A 25 6.25 8.63 -8.20
CA ALA A 25 6.98 8.46 -9.44
C ALA A 25 6.04 7.86 -10.49
N SER A 26 6.06 8.42 -11.70
CA SER A 26 5.21 7.98 -12.82
C SER A 26 5.44 6.54 -13.27
N SER A 27 6.50 5.89 -12.77
CA SER A 27 6.81 4.48 -12.96
C SER A 27 6.05 3.54 -12.01
N HIS A 28 5.40 4.06 -10.97
CA HIS A 28 4.63 3.24 -10.04
C HIS A 28 3.25 2.89 -10.62
N PRO A 29 2.89 1.59 -10.70
CA PRO A 29 1.55 1.20 -11.10
C PRO A 29 0.53 1.68 -10.05
N ALA A 30 -0.66 2.09 -10.51
CA ALA A 30 -1.74 2.45 -9.61
C ALA A 30 -2.05 1.29 -8.65
N PRO A 31 -2.26 1.56 -7.34
CA PRO A 31 -2.43 0.53 -6.32
C PRO A 31 -3.76 -0.24 -6.44
N SER A 32 -4.63 0.16 -7.38
CA SER A 32 -5.95 -0.42 -7.61
C SER A 32 -5.91 -1.77 -8.33
N THR A 33 -4.80 -2.10 -8.99
CA THR A 33 -4.68 -3.34 -9.76
C THR A 33 -3.36 -4.04 -9.44
N PRO A 34 -3.38 -5.35 -9.17
CA PRO A 34 -2.16 -6.12 -9.07
C PRO A 34 -1.38 -6.01 -10.40
N PRO A 35 -0.05 -6.15 -10.37
CA PRO A 35 0.76 -6.14 -11.59
C PRO A 35 0.25 -7.15 -12.63
N ILE A 36 0.44 -6.86 -13.92
CA ILE A 36 -0.03 -7.72 -15.03
C ILE A 36 0.44 -9.17 -14.91
N ASN A 37 1.59 -9.40 -14.28
CA ASN A 37 2.17 -10.74 -14.08
C ASN A 37 1.86 -11.35 -12.70
N TYR A 38 0.89 -10.81 -11.95
CA TYR A 38 0.51 -11.35 -10.66
C TYR A 38 -0.38 -12.58 -10.83
N THR A 39 0.19 -13.76 -10.56
CA THR A 39 -0.51 -15.06 -10.62
C THR A 39 -1.13 -15.49 -9.29
N GLY A 40 -1.01 -14.65 -8.26
CA GLY A 40 -1.53 -14.95 -6.93
C GLY A 40 -3.03 -14.68 -6.77
N PRO A 41 -3.63 -15.15 -5.66
CA PRO A 41 -5.00 -14.78 -5.31
C PRO A 41 -5.10 -13.28 -5.08
N MET A 42 -6.25 -12.66 -5.38
CA MET A 42 -6.45 -11.22 -5.19
C MET A 42 -5.95 -10.78 -3.80
N PRO A 43 -5.04 -9.78 -3.71
CA PRO A 43 -4.47 -9.39 -2.44
C PRO A 43 -5.57 -8.98 -1.47
N SER A 44 -5.56 -9.56 -0.27
CA SER A 44 -6.47 -9.13 0.80
C SER A 44 -6.31 -7.63 1.01
N GLN A 45 -7.42 -6.89 0.95
CA GLN A 45 -7.41 -5.47 1.23
C GLN A 45 -6.92 -5.26 2.67
N LEU A 46 -5.81 -4.53 2.82
CA LEU A 46 -5.29 -4.16 4.13
C LEU A 46 -6.17 -3.04 4.67
N THR A 47 -6.97 -3.33 5.70
CA THR A 47 -7.98 -2.40 6.23
C THR A 47 -7.39 -1.36 7.18
N ASN A 48 -6.25 -1.65 7.82
CA ASN A 48 -5.61 -0.84 8.85
C ASN A 48 -4.33 -0.16 8.35
N ILE A 49 -4.03 -0.32 7.06
CA ILE A 49 -2.89 0.31 6.39
C ILE A 49 -3.40 1.04 5.16
N THR A 50 -3.23 2.37 5.13
CA THR A 50 -3.52 3.19 3.96
C THR A 50 -2.23 3.59 3.26
N LEU A 51 -2.15 3.35 1.96
CA LEU A 51 -1.09 3.90 1.12
C LEU A 51 -1.49 5.28 0.62
N ARG A 52 -0.64 6.28 0.85
CA ARG A 52 -0.80 7.65 0.36
C ARG A 52 0.42 8.05 -0.44
N TYR A 53 0.20 8.46 -1.68
CA TYR A 53 1.27 9.01 -2.50
C TYR A 53 1.53 10.47 -2.14
N LEU A 54 2.80 10.83 -2.03
CA LEU A 54 3.22 12.21 -1.87
C LEU A 54 2.93 12.98 -3.16
N PRO A 55 2.58 14.27 -3.08
CA PRO A 55 2.47 15.09 -4.27
C PRO A 55 3.81 15.05 -5.02
N SER A 56 3.77 14.94 -6.34
CA SER A 56 4.97 15.02 -7.16
C SER A 56 5.66 16.36 -6.88
N ASN A 57 6.94 16.34 -6.51
CA ASN A 57 7.74 17.56 -6.47
C ASN A 57 7.97 18.00 -7.92
N THR A 58 7.02 18.75 -8.48
CA THR A 58 7.23 19.53 -9.70
C THR A 58 8.09 20.73 -9.32
N SER A 59 9.38 20.51 -9.16
CA SER A 59 10.37 21.57 -9.38
C SER A 59 10.40 21.82 -10.88
N ALA A 60 9.56 22.76 -11.33
CA ALA A 60 9.56 23.29 -12.70
C ALA A 60 10.82 24.11 -12.97
#